data_AF-A0A4P8IBA7-F1
#
_entry.id   AF-A0A4P8IBA7-F1
#
_cell.length_a   1.000
_cell.length_b   1.000
_cell.length_c   1.000
_cell.angle_alpha   90.00
_cell.angle_beta   90.00
_cell.angle_gamma   90.00
#
_symmetry.space_group_name_H-M   'P 1'
#
loop_
_entity.id
_entity.type
_entity.pdbx_description
1 polymer ?
#
loop_
_entity_poly.entity_id
_entity_poly.type
_entity_poly.pdbx_seq_one_letter_code
_entity_poly.pdbx_strand_id
1 'polypeptide(L)'
;MEFTGRLKGISKDMTTGYFLITVSMKRDILQEYEDLSGKEVDVKIVKYKKKRSRNANAYFHVLVSEMADVLGTSTAYMKNQMLRKYGQYEIVHGHLWELIMRDDIDVNELEHLHLAPTEKTIVNQNGTVFRSYIVIAGSHTYNTVQMSQLIENTVKEAQELGIETASPEKISRMEKRWRR
;
A
#
# COMPACT_ATOMS: atom_id res chain seq x y z
N MET A 1 21.80 9.40 10.66
CA MET A 1 20.82 8.91 11.65
C MET A 1 19.55 9.75 11.55
N GLU A 2 18.36 9.16 11.73
CA GLU A 2 17.08 9.87 11.59
C GLU A 2 16.23 9.65 12.85
N PHE A 3 15.76 10.74 13.44
CA PHE A 3 14.93 10.71 14.64
C PHE A 3 13.58 11.37 14.37
N THR A 4 12.56 10.90 15.08
CA THR A 4 11.24 11.55 15.06
C THR A 4 11.06 12.32 16.36
N GLY A 5 10.81 13.61 16.24
CA GLY A 5 10.55 14.49 17.36
C GLY A 5 9.43 15.48 17.05
N ARG A 6 9.14 16.34 18.02
CA ARG A 6 8.24 17.49 17.87
C ARG A 6 9.04 18.78 18.05
N LEU A 7 8.87 19.71 17.13
CA LEU A 7 9.37 21.08 17.30
C LEU A 7 8.67 21.71 18.50
N LYS A 8 9.45 22.23 19.45
CA LYS A 8 8.96 22.85 20.67
C LYS A 8 9.08 24.36 20.67
N GLY A 9 10.12 24.88 20.02
CA GLY A 9 10.35 26.31 19.97
C GLY A 9 11.54 26.67 19.08
N ILE A 10 11.64 27.96 18.82
CA ILE A 10 12.76 28.60 18.16
C ILE A 10 13.16 29.81 19.01
N SER A 11 14.46 30.00 19.22
CA SER A 11 15.02 31.17 19.90
C SER A 11 16.24 31.68 19.14
N LYS A 12 16.68 32.90 19.45
CA LYS A 12 17.90 33.49 18.90
C LYS A 12 18.86 33.77 20.04
N ASP A 13 20.08 33.27 19.93
CA ASP A 13 21.17 33.66 20.81
C ASP A 13 21.64 35.06 20.42
N MET A 14 21.56 36.00 21.35
CA MET A 14 21.92 37.40 21.11
C MET A 14 23.43 37.66 21.11
N THR A 15 24.21 36.73 21.65
CA THR A 15 25.69 36.83 21.69
C THR A 15 26.29 36.39 20.36
N THR A 16 25.83 35.24 19.86
CA THR A 16 26.35 34.63 18.63
C THR A 16 25.53 35.00 17.40
N GLY A 17 24.28 35.42 17.58
CA GLY A 17 23.33 35.70 16.50
C GLY A 17 22.64 34.47 15.93
N TYR A 18 23.01 33.25 16.37
CA TYR A 18 22.47 32.00 15.83
C TYR A 18 21.05 31.70 16.30
N PHE A 19 20.28 31.06 15.43
CA PHE A 19 18.97 30.52 15.78
C PHE A 19 19.11 29.12 16.37
N LEU A 20 18.43 28.89 17.49
CA LEU A 20 18.36 27.63 18.19
C LEU A 20 16.97 27.02 17.98
N ILE A 21 16.92 25.79 17.49
CA ILE A 21 15.68 25.04 17.30
C ILE A 21 15.62 23.93 18.34
N THR A 22 14.55 23.91 19.16
CA THR A 22 14.36 22.87 20.18
C THR A 22 13.44 21.78 19.66
N VAL A 23 13.91 20.54 19.68
CA VAL A 23 13.14 19.35 19.28
C VAL A 23 13.02 18.40 20.47
N SER A 24 11.80 18.07 20.88
CA SER A 24 11.57 17.01 21.88
C SER A 24 11.48 15.65 21.20
N MET A 25 12.18 14.66 21.74
CA MET A 25 12.17 13.28 21.24
C MET A 25 11.65 12.31 22.31
N LYS A 26 11.07 11.18 21.89
CA LYS A 26 10.60 10.12 22.80
C LYS A 26 11.63 9.03 23.09
N ARG A 27 12.70 9.01 22.31
CA ARG A 27 13.79 8.03 22.38
C ARG A 27 14.95 8.65 23.16
N ASP A 28 15.71 7.81 23.86
CA ASP A 28 17.01 8.17 24.40
C ASP A 28 18.03 8.40 23.26
N ILE A 29 18.64 9.59 23.26
CA ILE A 29 19.62 10.06 22.27
C ILE A 29 20.92 10.55 22.92
N LEU A 30 21.17 10.21 24.19
CA LEU A 30 22.32 10.74 24.94
C LEU A 30 23.64 10.43 24.24
N GLN A 31 23.81 9.19 23.78
CA GLN A 31 25.04 8.74 23.14
C GLN A 31 25.31 9.53 21.85
N GLU A 32 24.29 9.72 21.01
CA GLU A 32 24.44 10.50 19.78
C GLU A 32 24.65 11.99 20.03
N TYR A 33 24.14 12.53 21.14
CA TYR A 33 24.44 13.89 21.56
C TYR A 33 25.91 14.02 21.98
N GLU A 34 26.42 13.12 22.80
CA GLU A 34 27.83 13.11 23.22
C GLU A 34 28.78 13.03 22.02
N ASP A 35 28.45 12.19 21.04
CA ASP A 35 29.25 12.02 19.81
C ASP A 35 29.31 13.29 18.94
N LEU A 36 28.27 14.13 18.97
CA LEU A 36 28.11 15.29 18.09
C LEU A 36 28.32 16.63 18.80
N SER A 37 28.35 16.64 20.13
CA SER A 37 28.47 17.86 20.92
C SER A 37 29.76 18.63 20.58
N GLY A 38 29.61 19.93 20.33
CA GLY A 38 30.73 20.81 19.97
C GLY A 38 31.25 20.69 18.53
N LYS A 39 30.63 19.87 17.67
CA LYS A 39 31.00 19.71 16.26
C LYS A 39 30.03 20.46 15.35
N GLU A 40 30.49 20.89 14.17
CA GLU A 40 29.60 21.34 13.10
C GLU A 40 28.82 20.14 12.53
N VAL A 41 27.52 20.32 12.33
CA VAL A 41 26.62 19.26 11.87
C VAL A 41 25.70 19.75 10.76
N ASP A 42 25.50 18.91 9.75
CA ASP A 42 24.46 19.12 8.75
C ASP A 42 23.11 18.63 9.28
N VAL A 43 22.11 19.52 9.31
CA VAL A 43 20.78 19.24 9.86
C VAL A 43 19.71 19.31 8.78
N LYS A 44 18.95 18.23 8.62
CA LYS A 44 17.76 18.17 7.75
C LYS A 44 16.49 17.94 8.57
N ILE A 45 15.62 18.95 8.66
CA ILE A 45 14.32 18.84 9.33
C ILE A 45 13.23 18.70 8.25
N VAL A 46 12.44 17.64 8.33
CA VAL A 46 11.31 17.39 7.43
C VAL A 46 10.02 17.16 8.21
N LYS A 47 8.86 17.52 7.63
CA LYS A 47 7.55 17.22 8.21
C LYS A 47 7.40 15.71 8.38
N TYR A 48 7.09 15.27 9.60
CA TYR A 48 6.86 13.85 9.88
C TYR A 48 5.63 13.35 9.11
N LYS A 49 5.80 12.22 8.41
CA LYS A 49 4.73 11.45 7.78
C LYS A 49 4.75 10.05 8.37
N LYS A 50 3.57 9.50 8.68
CA LYS A 50 3.44 8.14 9.22
C LYS A 50 4.17 7.17 8.27
N LYS A 51 5.04 6.31 8.81
CA LYS A 51 5.80 5.38 7.98
C LYS A 51 4.84 4.43 7.27
N ARG A 52 4.63 4.63 5.97
CA ARG A 52 4.04 3.62 5.07
C ARG A 52 4.81 2.30 5.18
N SER A 53 4.12 1.17 4.98
CA SER A 53 4.68 -0.19 4.98
C SER A 53 6.03 -0.27 4.27
N ARG A 54 6.90 -1.20 4.68
CA ARG A 54 8.19 -1.49 4.01
C ARG A 54 8.12 -2.66 3.04
N ASN A 55 6.99 -3.37 3.02
CA ASN A 55 6.73 -4.50 2.13
C ASN A 55 5.73 -4.06 1.06
N ALA A 56 6.03 -4.41 -0.19
CA ALA A 56 5.26 -4.08 -1.38
C ALA A 56 3.77 -4.51 -1.23
N ASN A 57 3.51 -5.78 -0.92
CA ASN A 57 2.15 -6.29 -0.77
C ASN A 57 1.39 -5.64 0.40
N ALA A 58 2.05 -5.44 1.54
CA ALA A 58 1.43 -4.73 2.66
C ALA A 58 1.14 -3.25 2.32
N TYR A 59 1.96 -2.61 1.47
CA TYR A 59 1.70 -1.25 1.02
C TYR A 59 0.49 -1.20 0.07
N PHE A 60 0.34 -2.17 -0.82
CA PHE A 60 -0.87 -2.34 -1.65
C PHE A 60 -2.14 -2.39 -0.77
N HIS A 61 -2.16 -3.23 0.27
CA HIS A 61 -3.33 -3.32 1.16
C HIS A 61 -3.62 -2.02 1.92
N VAL A 62 -2.58 -1.26 2.31
CA VAL A 62 -2.76 0.07 2.93
C VAL A 62 -3.46 1.02 1.96
N LEU A 63 -3.03 1.08 0.70
CA LEU A 63 -3.68 1.94 -0.30
C LEU A 63 -5.13 1.52 -0.55
N VAL A 64 -5.38 0.22 -0.69
CA VAL A 64 -6.74 -0.32 -0.86
C VAL A 64 -7.66 0.09 0.28
N SER A 65 -7.19 -0.01 1.53
CA SER A 65 -7.98 0.41 2.70
C SER A 65 -8.27 1.91 2.67
N GLU A 66 -7.28 2.75 2.36
CA GLU A 66 -7.49 4.21 2.29
C GLU A 66 -8.42 4.61 1.15
N MET A 67 -8.33 3.95 0.00
CA MET A 67 -9.26 4.16 -1.11
C MET A 67 -10.68 3.73 -0.76
N ALA A 68 -10.84 2.61 -0.05
CA ALA A 68 -12.13 2.15 0.43
C ALA A 68 -12.78 3.17 1.38
N ASP A 69 -12.00 3.71 2.32
CA ASP A 69 -12.46 4.75 3.26
C ASP A 69 -12.92 6.02 2.52
N VAL A 70 -12.14 6.49 1.54
CA VAL A 70 -12.47 7.69 0.75
C VAL A 70 -13.73 7.50 -0.09
N LEU A 71 -13.92 6.31 -0.66
CA LEU A 71 -15.04 5.99 -1.56
C LEU A 71 -16.27 5.46 -0.82
N GLY A 72 -16.19 5.20 0.49
CA GLY A 72 -17.28 4.65 1.27
C GLY A 72 -17.64 3.20 0.90
N THR A 73 -16.66 2.41 0.41
CA THR A 73 -16.84 1.00 0.06
C THR A 73 -16.17 0.09 1.08
N SER A 74 -16.43 -1.22 1.04
CA SER A 74 -15.66 -2.17 1.84
C SER A 74 -14.22 -2.31 1.29
N THR A 75 -13.29 -2.68 2.17
CA THR A 75 -11.91 -3.01 1.77
C THR A 75 -11.87 -4.24 0.86
N ALA A 76 -12.78 -5.21 1.06
CA ALA A 76 -12.89 -6.41 0.23
C ALA A 76 -13.30 -6.04 -1.20
N TYR A 77 -14.34 -5.23 -1.35
CA TYR A 77 -14.79 -4.66 -2.62
C TYR A 77 -13.65 -3.95 -3.33
N MET A 78 -13.00 -2.99 -2.64
CA MET A 78 -11.92 -2.20 -3.25
C MET A 78 -10.74 -3.07 -3.67
N LYS A 79 -10.37 -4.07 -2.86
CA LYS A 79 -9.33 -5.05 -3.18
C LYS A 79 -9.69 -5.81 -4.46
N ASN A 80 -10.91 -6.33 -4.55
CA ASN A 80 -11.37 -7.08 -5.72
C ASN A 80 -11.41 -6.22 -6.98
N GLN A 81 -11.80 -4.96 -6.88
CA GLN A 81 -11.74 -4.02 -8.00
C GLN A 81 -10.30 -3.81 -8.50
N MET A 82 -9.34 -3.55 -7.60
CA MET A 82 -7.93 -3.35 -7.97
C MET A 82 -7.32 -4.62 -8.59
N LEU A 83 -7.63 -5.80 -8.04
CA LEU A 83 -7.15 -7.07 -8.57
C LEU A 83 -7.78 -7.42 -9.92
N ARG A 84 -9.02 -7.02 -10.19
CA ARG A 84 -9.64 -7.19 -11.53
C ARG A 84 -8.99 -6.29 -12.58
N LYS A 85 -8.65 -5.06 -12.21
CA LYS A 85 -8.05 -4.09 -13.15
C LYS A 85 -6.57 -4.39 -13.42
N TYR A 86 -5.81 -4.71 -12.37
CA TYR A 86 -4.34 -4.71 -12.39
C TYR A 86 -3.71 -5.98 -11.84
N GLY A 87 -4.52 -6.93 -11.38
CA GLY A 87 -4.05 -8.22 -10.90
C GLY A 87 -3.67 -9.16 -12.03
N GLN A 88 -3.42 -10.41 -11.66
CA GLN A 88 -2.98 -11.48 -12.53
C GLN A 88 -3.97 -12.63 -12.41
N TYR A 89 -4.26 -13.31 -13.51
CA TYR A 89 -5.08 -14.51 -13.44
C TYR A 89 -4.30 -15.69 -12.87
N GLU A 90 -5.00 -16.57 -12.16
CA GLU A 90 -4.43 -17.82 -11.69
C GLU A 90 -4.32 -18.79 -12.87
N ILE A 91 -3.11 -19.34 -13.07
CA ILE A 91 -2.81 -20.26 -14.18
C ILE A 91 -2.44 -21.61 -13.58
N VAL A 92 -3.25 -22.62 -13.90
CA VAL A 92 -3.06 -23.99 -13.44
C VAL A 92 -2.82 -24.87 -14.66
N HIS A 93 -1.70 -25.58 -14.69
CA HIS A 93 -1.27 -26.40 -15.84
C HIS A 93 -1.26 -25.66 -17.19
N GLY A 94 -0.92 -24.37 -17.20
CA GLY A 94 -0.86 -23.55 -18.41
C GLY A 94 -2.22 -23.00 -18.89
N HIS A 95 -3.29 -23.26 -18.15
CA HIS A 95 -4.63 -22.77 -18.47
C HIS A 95 -5.15 -21.83 -17.39
N LEU A 96 -6.00 -20.87 -17.80
CA LEU A 96 -6.73 -20.03 -16.84
C LEU A 96 -7.60 -20.92 -15.96
N TRP A 97 -7.55 -20.69 -14.65
CA TRP A 97 -8.42 -21.42 -13.74
C TRP A 97 -9.83 -20.81 -13.76
N GLU A 98 -10.80 -21.61 -14.17
CA GLU A 98 -12.22 -21.25 -14.28
C GLU A 98 -13.02 -21.94 -13.16
N LEU A 99 -13.93 -21.20 -12.54
CA LEU A 99 -14.83 -21.66 -11.48
C LEU A 99 -16.27 -21.27 -11.81
N ILE A 100 -17.21 -22.19 -11.65
CA ILE A 100 -18.64 -21.94 -11.79
C ILE A 100 -19.27 -21.84 -10.40
N MET A 101 -20.03 -20.77 -10.15
CA MET A 101 -20.77 -20.58 -8.92
C MET A 101 -22.10 -19.89 -9.18
N ARG A 102 -22.98 -19.86 -8.16
CA ARG A 102 -24.28 -19.20 -8.29
C ARG A 102 -24.08 -17.71 -8.54
N ASP A 103 -24.85 -17.16 -9.49
CA ASP A 103 -24.70 -15.77 -9.94
C ASP A 103 -25.22 -14.74 -8.92
N ASP A 104 -25.99 -15.19 -7.92
CA ASP A 104 -26.50 -14.34 -6.84
C ASP A 104 -25.51 -14.16 -5.69
N ILE A 105 -24.34 -14.80 -5.73
CA ILE A 105 -23.28 -14.58 -4.75
C ILE A 105 -22.54 -13.28 -5.10
N ASP A 106 -22.46 -12.36 -4.14
CA ASP A 106 -21.68 -11.13 -4.31
C ASP A 106 -20.17 -11.43 -4.23
N VAL A 107 -19.61 -11.77 -5.38
CA VAL A 107 -18.19 -12.06 -5.53
C VAL A 107 -17.29 -10.86 -5.27
N ASN A 108 -17.83 -9.63 -5.22
CA ASN A 108 -17.03 -8.44 -4.95
C ASN A 108 -16.65 -8.33 -3.47
N GLU A 109 -17.42 -8.94 -2.58
CA GLU A 109 -17.19 -8.89 -1.13
C GLU A 109 -16.38 -10.09 -0.60
N LEU A 110 -15.95 -11.00 -1.47
CA LEU A 110 -15.13 -12.14 -1.07
C LEU A 110 -13.70 -11.72 -0.71
N GLU A 111 -13.26 -12.01 0.51
CA GLU A 111 -11.94 -11.60 0.99
C GLU A 111 -10.76 -12.44 0.46
N HIS A 112 -11.00 -13.75 0.30
CA HIS A 112 -9.97 -14.76 0.04
C HIS A 112 -10.03 -15.35 -1.38
N LEU A 113 -11.12 -15.15 -2.10
CA LEU A 113 -11.32 -15.65 -3.45
C LEU A 113 -11.59 -14.47 -4.39
N HIS A 114 -10.69 -14.25 -5.34
CA HIS A 114 -10.74 -13.12 -6.26
C HIS A 114 -11.17 -13.62 -7.62
N LEU A 115 -12.25 -13.04 -8.17
CA LEU A 115 -12.92 -13.58 -9.35
C LEU A 115 -13.21 -12.48 -10.36
N ALA A 116 -12.96 -12.74 -11.63
CA ALA A 116 -13.42 -11.92 -12.75
C ALA A 116 -14.65 -12.59 -13.40
N PRO A 117 -15.82 -11.93 -13.44
CA PRO A 117 -17.01 -12.50 -14.07
C PRO A 117 -16.81 -12.66 -15.59
N THR A 118 -17.38 -13.72 -16.15
CA THR A 118 -17.50 -13.89 -17.61
C THR A 118 -18.95 -13.73 -18.06
N GLU A 119 -19.17 -13.68 -19.36
CA GLU A 119 -20.51 -13.65 -19.95
C GLU A 119 -21.20 -15.03 -19.94
N LYS A 120 -20.47 -16.11 -19.65
CA LYS A 120 -20.99 -17.48 -19.66
C LYS A 120 -21.87 -17.72 -18.44
N THR A 121 -23.14 -18.04 -18.68
CA THR A 121 -24.09 -18.43 -17.65
C THR A 121 -24.81 -19.73 -18.04
N ILE A 122 -25.20 -20.51 -17.04
CA ILE A 122 -26.01 -21.72 -17.20
C ILE A 122 -27.15 -21.68 -16.19
N VAL A 123 -28.32 -22.16 -16.59
CA VAL A 123 -29.49 -22.27 -15.73
C VAL A 123 -29.76 -23.74 -15.45
N ASN A 124 -29.85 -24.12 -14.18
CA ASN A 124 -30.17 -25.50 -13.81
C ASN A 124 -31.69 -25.78 -13.91
N GLN A 125 -32.08 -27.04 -13.70
CA GLN A 125 -33.49 -27.46 -13.74
C GLN A 125 -34.39 -26.74 -12.72
N ASN A 126 -33.81 -26.20 -11.65
CA ASN A 126 -34.52 -25.47 -10.59
C ASN A 126 -34.59 -23.94 -10.89
N GLY A 127 -34.16 -23.50 -12.07
CA GLY A 127 -34.15 -22.07 -12.45
C GLY A 127 -33.03 -21.25 -11.81
N THR A 128 -32.08 -21.87 -11.10
CA THR A 128 -30.94 -21.16 -10.51
C THR A 128 -29.91 -20.85 -11.59
N VAL A 129 -29.49 -19.59 -11.66
CA VAL A 129 -28.44 -19.11 -12.56
C VAL A 129 -27.07 -19.33 -11.94
N PHE A 130 -26.17 -19.93 -12.70
CA PHE A 130 -24.75 -20.02 -12.38
C PHE A 130 -23.96 -19.23 -13.42
N ARG A 131 -22.92 -18.57 -12.97
CA ARG A 131 -21.97 -17.85 -13.82
C ARG A 131 -20.60 -18.49 -13.72
N SER A 132 -19.90 -18.48 -14.84
CA SER A 132 -18.49 -18.82 -14.88
C SER A 132 -17.61 -17.61 -14.57
N TYR A 133 -16.60 -17.81 -13.75
CA TYR A 133 -15.63 -16.80 -13.32
C TYR A 133 -14.21 -17.29 -13.60
N ILE A 134 -13.34 -16.37 -13.98
CA ILE A 134 -11.89 -16.61 -14.04
C ILE A 134 -11.30 -16.26 -12.68
N VAL A 135 -10.51 -17.17 -12.11
CA VAL A 135 -9.85 -16.94 -10.82
C VAL A 135 -8.68 -15.99 -11.00
N ILE A 136 -8.62 -14.99 -10.13
CA ILE A 136 -7.54 -14.02 -10.05
C ILE A 136 -6.59 -14.48 -8.95
N ALA A 137 -5.30 -14.53 -9.27
CA ALA A 137 -4.24 -14.88 -8.35
C ALA A 137 -4.16 -13.84 -7.21
N GLY A 138 -4.02 -14.32 -5.99
CA GLY A 138 -3.84 -13.45 -4.82
C GLY A 138 -2.51 -12.69 -4.89
N SER A 139 -2.49 -11.41 -4.54
CA SER A 139 -1.29 -10.56 -4.65
C SER A 139 -0.05 -11.08 -3.90
N HIS A 140 -0.24 -11.92 -2.88
CA HIS A 140 0.85 -12.59 -2.16
C HIS A 140 1.61 -13.63 -3.02
N THR A 141 1.01 -14.12 -4.11
CA THR A 141 1.62 -15.11 -5.02
C THR A 141 2.49 -14.49 -6.12
N TYR A 142 2.46 -13.15 -6.27
CA TYR A 142 3.04 -12.46 -7.42
C TYR A 142 4.56 -12.49 -7.43
N ASN A 143 5.17 -12.48 -8.62
CA ASN A 143 6.58 -12.19 -8.78
C ASN A 143 6.86 -10.67 -8.67
N THR A 144 8.14 -10.26 -8.71
CA THR A 144 8.53 -8.86 -8.56
C THR A 144 7.95 -7.94 -9.64
N VAL A 145 7.86 -8.38 -10.89
CA VAL A 145 7.31 -7.58 -11.99
C VAL A 145 5.82 -7.38 -11.81
N GLN A 146 5.08 -8.46 -11.53
CA GLN A 146 3.64 -8.42 -11.29
C GLN A 146 3.29 -7.55 -10.09
N MET A 147 4.04 -7.66 -8.98
CA MET A 147 3.82 -6.85 -7.79
C MET A 147 4.09 -5.36 -8.05
N SER A 148 5.12 -5.04 -8.83
CA SER A 148 5.44 -3.65 -9.22
C SER A 148 4.31 -3.04 -10.06
N GLN A 149 3.85 -3.74 -11.10
CA GLN A 149 2.72 -3.29 -11.92
C GLN A 149 1.44 -3.05 -11.10
N LEU A 150 1.12 -3.95 -10.17
CA LEU A 150 -0.03 -3.79 -9.27
C LEU A 150 0.11 -2.52 -8.42
N ILE A 151 1.28 -2.31 -7.80
CA ILE A 151 1.52 -1.13 -6.94
C ILE A 151 1.50 0.16 -7.74
N GLU A 152 2.20 0.21 -8.88
CA GLU A 152 2.31 1.43 -9.68
C GLU A 152 0.92 1.93 -10.10
N ASN A 153 0.05 1.04 -10.57
CA ASN A 153 -1.30 1.41 -10.98
C ASN A 153 -2.21 1.74 -9.78
N THR A 154 -2.09 1.00 -8.68
CA THR A 154 -2.83 1.33 -7.42
C THR A 154 -2.40 2.69 -6.86
N VAL A 155 -1.12 3.05 -6.97
CA VAL A 155 -0.60 4.36 -6.55
C VAL A 155 -1.19 5.48 -7.39
N LYS A 156 -1.35 5.28 -8.71
CA LYS A 156 -1.99 6.27 -9.59
C LYS A 156 -3.43 6.50 -9.20
N GLU A 157 -4.24 5.44 -9.03
CA GLU A 157 -5.64 5.58 -8.59
C GLU A 157 -5.73 6.26 -7.22
N ALA A 158 -4.85 5.89 -6.27
CA ALA A 158 -4.83 6.55 -4.96
C ALA A 158 -4.50 8.05 -5.07
N GLN A 159 -3.55 8.44 -5.92
CA GLN A 159 -3.20 9.84 -6.15
C GLN A 159 -4.35 10.63 -6.78
N GLU A 160 -5.07 10.04 -7.73
CA GLU A 160 -6.27 10.65 -8.35
C GLU A 160 -7.38 10.90 -7.32
N LEU A 161 -7.48 10.04 -6.30
CA LEU A 161 -8.39 10.20 -5.15
C LEU A 161 -7.85 11.16 -4.08
N GLY A 162 -6.71 11.82 -4.32
CA GLY A 162 -6.10 12.76 -3.37
C GLY A 162 -5.41 12.08 -2.18
N ILE A 163 -5.16 10.77 -2.23
CA ILE A 163 -4.50 10.02 -1.16
C ILE A 163 -2.99 10.21 -1.25
N GLU A 164 -2.37 10.53 -0.11
CA GLU A 164 -0.93 10.68 -0.04
C GLU A 164 -0.20 9.34 -0.16
N THR A 165 0.59 9.19 -1.22
CA THR A 165 1.37 7.98 -1.50
C THR A 165 2.85 8.13 -1.10
N ALA A 166 3.53 7.00 -0.94
CA ALA A 166 4.96 6.93 -0.74
C ALA A 166 5.73 7.53 -1.93
N SER A 167 6.93 8.07 -1.67
CA SER A 167 7.77 8.60 -2.74
C SER A 167 8.17 7.49 -3.73
N PRO A 168 8.43 7.83 -5.01
CA PRO A 168 8.88 6.86 -6.02
C PRO A 168 10.11 6.05 -5.58
N GLU A 169 11.07 6.70 -4.92
CA GLU A 169 12.26 6.02 -4.39
C GLU A 169 11.90 4.99 -3.30
N LYS A 170 10.94 5.32 -2.42
CA LYS A 170 10.47 4.40 -1.40
C LYS A 170 9.70 3.22 -2.03
N ILE A 171 8.88 3.48 -3.05
CA ILE A 171 8.17 2.44 -3.81
C ILE A 171 9.17 1.47 -4.45
N SER A 172 10.15 2.00 -5.18
CA SER A 172 11.20 1.18 -5.80
C SER A 172 11.97 0.33 -4.79
N ARG A 173 12.25 0.86 -3.60
CA ARG A 173 12.89 0.09 -2.51
C ARG A 173 11.98 -1.03 -1.98
N MET A 174 10.67 -0.84 -1.91
CA MET A 174 9.71 -1.86 -1.47
C MET A 174 9.62 -2.99 -2.50
N GLU A 175 9.53 -2.65 -3.78
CA GLU A 175 9.47 -3.61 -4.90
C GLU A 175 10.73 -4.46 -4.98
N LYS A 176 11.92 -3.84 -4.88
CA LYS A 176 13.20 -4.57 -4.89
C LYS A 176 13.35 -5.57 -3.76
N ARG A 177 12.65 -5.37 -2.64
CA ARG A 177 12.66 -6.28 -1.47
C ARG A 177 11.60 -7.37 -1.57
N TRP A 178 10.69 -7.31 -2.54
CA TRP A 178 9.68 -8.33 -2.68
C TRP A 178 10.34 -9.66 -3.06
N ARG A 179 10.16 -10.66 -2.19
CA ARG A 179 10.68 -12.03 -2.32
C ARG A 179 12.22 -12.13 -2.41
N ARG A 180 12.92 -11.16 -1.85
CA ARG A 180 14.36 -11.27 -1.54
C ARG A 180 14.58 -11.55 -0.06
#